data_AF-A0A8C9EEA9-F1
#
_entry.id   AF-A0A8C9EEA9-F1
#
_cell.length_a   1.000
_cell.length_b   1.000
_cell.length_c   1.000
_cell.angle_alpha   90.00
_cell.angle_beta   90.00
_cell.angle_gamma   90.00
#
_symmetry.space_group_name_H-M   'P 1'
#
loop_
_entity.id
_entity.type
_entity.pdbx_description
1 polymer ?
#
loop_
_entity_poly.entity_id
_entity_poly.type
_entity_poly.pdbx_seq_one_letter_code
_entity_poly.pdbx_strand_id
1 'polypeptide(L)'
;MTDAATANGDDRDPEIELFVKAGIDGESIGNCPFSQRLFMILWLKGVVFNVTTVDLKRKPADLHNLAPGTHPPFLTFNGDVKTDVNKIEEFLEETLTPEKYPKLAAKHRESNTAGIDIFSKFSAYIKNTKQQNNAALERGLTKALKKLDDYLSTPLPEEIDSSTCGDDDKGSRRKFLDGDELTLADCNLLPKLHVVKVKMLYPQVLPRSSSIKGPGHLWR
;
A
#
# COMPACT_ATOMS: atom_id res chain seq x y z
N MET A 1 -3.90 -48.58 -30.83
CA MET A 1 -3.89 -47.13 -31.04
C MET A 1 -5.02 -46.57 -30.21
N THR A 2 -4.70 -46.10 -29.02
CA THR A 2 -5.65 -45.46 -28.09
C THR A 2 -4.98 -44.17 -27.64
N ASP A 3 -5.44 -43.07 -28.21
CA ASP A 3 -5.08 -41.72 -27.83
C ASP A 3 -5.54 -41.48 -26.38
N ALA A 4 -4.58 -41.42 -25.47
CA ALA A 4 -4.78 -40.84 -24.16
C ALA A 4 -4.68 -39.33 -24.32
N ALA A 5 -5.83 -38.65 -24.24
CA ALA A 5 -5.90 -37.21 -24.14
C ALA A 5 -5.03 -36.74 -22.96
N THR A 6 -3.96 -36.02 -23.28
CA THR A 6 -3.17 -35.23 -22.34
C THR A 6 -4.08 -34.19 -21.69
N ALA A 7 -4.47 -34.44 -20.43
CA ALA A 7 -4.93 -33.40 -19.54
C ALA A 7 -3.77 -32.42 -19.31
N ASN A 8 -3.90 -31.18 -19.80
CA ASN A 8 -2.93 -30.11 -19.60
C ASN A 8 -3.65 -28.80 -19.25
N GLY A 9 -3.11 -28.11 -18.24
CA GLY A 9 -3.39 -26.74 -17.80
C GLY A 9 -4.19 -26.70 -16.50
N ASP A 10 -3.72 -26.23 -15.35
CA ASP A 10 -2.64 -25.29 -15.05
C ASP A 10 -2.32 -25.36 -13.53
N ASP A 11 -1.68 -26.44 -13.07
CA ASP A 11 -1.33 -26.64 -11.64
C ASP A 11 0.09 -26.16 -11.31
N ARG A 12 0.68 -25.31 -12.15
CA ARG A 12 1.99 -24.71 -11.87
C ARG A 12 1.76 -23.41 -11.13
N ASP A 13 2.49 -23.24 -10.02
CA ASP A 13 2.52 -21.94 -9.36
C ASP A 13 3.03 -20.87 -10.35
N PRO A 14 2.39 -19.70 -10.41
CA PRO A 14 2.79 -18.65 -11.34
C PRO A 14 4.20 -18.16 -11.00
N GLU A 15 5.01 -17.92 -12.03
CA GLU A 15 6.31 -17.29 -11.86
C GLU A 15 6.11 -15.78 -11.74
N ILE A 16 6.32 -15.26 -10.53
CA ILE A 16 6.10 -13.86 -10.20
C ILE A 16 7.44 -13.24 -9.78
N GLU A 17 7.84 -12.15 -10.44
CA GLU A 17 8.98 -11.34 -10.03
C GLU A 17 8.57 -9.87 -9.92
N LEU A 18 8.79 -9.31 -8.73
CA LEU A 18 8.51 -7.91 -8.42
C LEU A 18 9.79 -7.09 -8.52
N PHE A 19 9.78 -6.10 -9.41
CA PHE A 19 10.90 -5.17 -9.56
C PHE A 19 10.65 -3.92 -8.73
N VAL A 20 11.50 -3.67 -7.74
CA VAL A 20 11.38 -2.54 -6.80
C VAL A 20 12.52 -1.56 -6.96
N LYS A 21 12.32 -0.32 -6.51
CA LYS A 21 13.39 0.68 -6.51
C LYS A 21 14.49 0.25 -5.53
N ALA A 22 15.75 0.25 -5.96
CA ALA A 22 16.88 0.02 -5.05
C ALA A 22 17.10 1.20 -4.09
N GLY A 23 17.72 0.90 -2.94
CA GLY A 23 18.19 1.83 -1.95
C GLY A 23 19.37 2.67 -2.44
N ILE A 24 19.93 3.48 -1.53
CA ILE A 24 21.07 4.35 -1.85
C ILE A 24 22.36 3.58 -2.13
N ASP A 25 22.46 2.37 -1.60
CA ASP A 25 23.54 1.41 -1.80
C ASP A 25 23.44 0.67 -3.14
N GLY A 26 22.28 0.74 -3.82
CA GLY A 26 22.02 0.06 -5.09
C GLY A 26 21.59 -1.40 -4.94
N GLU A 27 21.54 -1.94 -3.72
CA GLU A 27 21.27 -3.36 -3.44
C GLU A 27 20.06 -3.55 -2.52
N SER A 28 19.87 -2.67 -1.53
CA SER A 28 18.74 -2.80 -0.59
C SER A 28 17.41 -2.35 -1.19
N ILE A 29 16.30 -2.68 -0.52
CA ILE A 29 14.98 -2.15 -0.91
C ILE A 29 14.92 -0.64 -0.60
N GLY A 30 14.65 0.16 -1.62
CA GLY A 30 14.54 1.60 -1.50
C GLY A 30 13.22 2.09 -0.92
N ASN A 31 13.21 3.35 -0.47
CA ASN A 31 12.00 4.01 0.04
C ASN A 31 11.02 4.34 -1.10
N CYS A 32 10.10 3.40 -1.37
CA CYS A 32 9.04 3.56 -2.35
C CYS A 32 7.72 2.99 -1.79
N PRO A 33 6.74 3.83 -1.43
CA PRO A 33 5.46 3.34 -0.88
C PRO A 33 4.68 2.48 -1.88
N PHE A 34 4.88 2.70 -3.18
CA PHE A 34 4.25 1.92 -4.24
C PHE A 34 4.86 0.51 -4.36
N SER A 35 6.18 0.38 -4.23
CA SER A 35 6.86 -0.92 -4.21
C SER A 35 6.44 -1.72 -3.00
N GLN A 36 6.38 -1.06 -1.83
CA GLN A 36 5.92 -1.69 -0.59
C GLN A 36 4.46 -2.15 -0.68
N ARG A 37 3.57 -1.38 -1.32
CA ARG A 37 2.17 -1.78 -1.57
C ARG A 37 2.10 -3.11 -2.32
N LEU A 38 2.78 -3.24 -3.47
CA LEU A 38 2.76 -4.48 -4.26
C LEU A 38 3.41 -5.65 -3.53
N PHE A 39 4.50 -5.41 -2.80
CA PHE A 39 5.13 -6.42 -1.96
C PHE A 39 4.15 -6.96 -0.91
N MET A 40 3.44 -6.06 -0.20
CA MET A 40 2.46 -6.45 0.81
C MET A 40 1.31 -7.28 0.19
N ILE A 41 0.84 -6.92 -1.00
CA ILE A 41 -0.22 -7.67 -1.70
C ILE A 41 0.23 -9.10 -2.01
N LEU A 42 1.40 -9.26 -2.62
CA LEU A 42 1.95 -10.59 -2.94
C LEU A 42 2.18 -11.42 -1.66
N TRP A 43 2.67 -10.77 -0.60
CA TRP A 43 2.87 -11.41 0.69
C TRP A 43 1.55 -11.90 1.32
N LEU A 44 0.51 -11.06 1.33
CA LEU A 44 -0.80 -11.42 1.87
C LEU A 44 -1.52 -12.47 1.02
N LYS A 45 -1.29 -12.48 -0.30
CA LYS A 45 -1.77 -13.55 -1.18
C LYS A 45 -1.11 -14.90 -0.88
N GLY A 46 0.03 -14.92 -0.19
CA GLY A 46 0.74 -16.17 0.13
C GLY A 46 1.35 -16.85 -1.09
N VAL A 47 1.55 -16.11 -2.19
CA VAL A 47 2.25 -16.61 -3.39
C VAL A 47 3.75 -16.62 -3.15
N VAL A 48 4.46 -17.54 -3.81
CA VAL A 48 5.91 -17.48 -3.93
C VAL A 48 6.26 -16.47 -5.02
N PHE A 49 7.12 -15.51 -4.72
CA PHE A 49 7.57 -14.51 -5.68
C PHE A 49 9.00 -14.08 -5.39
N ASN A 50 9.71 -13.65 -6.43
CA ASN A 50 11.04 -13.07 -6.32
C ASN A 50 10.95 -11.54 -6.26
N VAL A 51 11.96 -10.93 -5.63
CA VAL A 51 12.08 -9.47 -5.56
C VAL A 51 13.43 -9.05 -6.08
N THR A 52 13.41 -8.23 -7.12
CA THR A 52 14.61 -7.69 -7.76
C THR A 52 14.68 -6.18 -7.56
N THR A 53 15.76 -5.73 -6.95
CA THR A 53 16.02 -4.31 -6.73
C THR A 53 16.66 -3.68 -7.96
N VAL A 54 16.12 -2.55 -8.40
CA VAL A 54 16.56 -1.84 -9.59
C VAL A 54 17.27 -0.54 -9.21
N ASP A 55 18.58 -0.49 -9.46
CA ASP A 55 19.34 0.75 -9.42
C ASP A 55 19.07 1.58 -10.70
N LEU A 56 18.40 2.72 -10.53
CA LEU A 56 18.09 3.64 -11.63
C LEU A 56 19.32 4.36 -12.20
N LYS A 57 20.43 4.41 -11.46
CA LYS A 57 21.70 5.02 -11.92
C LYS A 57 22.53 4.04 -12.74
N ARG A 58 22.42 2.75 -12.43
CA ARG A 58 23.15 1.65 -13.07
C ARG A 58 22.15 0.63 -13.59
N LYS A 59 21.30 1.03 -14.54
CA LYS A 59 20.30 0.13 -15.13
C LYS A 59 21.00 -1.03 -15.85
N PRO A 60 20.77 -2.29 -15.45
CA PRO A 60 21.26 -3.44 -16.20
C PRO A 60 20.65 -3.45 -17.61
N ALA A 61 21.41 -3.89 -18.61
CA ALA A 61 20.94 -3.96 -20.00
C ALA A 61 19.69 -4.85 -20.16
N ASP A 62 19.65 -5.96 -19.41
CA ASP A 62 18.54 -6.91 -19.45
C ASP A 62 17.21 -6.28 -19.00
N LEU A 63 17.26 -5.38 -18.02
CA LEU A 63 16.09 -4.65 -17.54
C LEU A 63 15.56 -3.66 -18.57
N HIS A 64 16.46 -3.04 -19.35
CA HIS A 64 16.07 -2.14 -20.44
C HIS A 64 15.31 -2.89 -21.54
N ASN A 65 15.70 -4.14 -21.81
CA ASN A 65 15.04 -4.98 -22.80
C ASN A 65 13.71 -5.52 -22.28
N LEU A 66 13.64 -5.85 -20.98
CA LEU A 66 12.42 -6.35 -20.33
C LEU A 66 11.33 -5.27 -20.30
N ALA A 67 11.64 -4.06 -19.83
CA ALA A 67 10.66 -3.00 -19.65
C ALA A 67 11.24 -1.62 -20.06
N PRO A 68 11.37 -1.34 -21.37
CA PRO A 68 11.98 -0.11 -21.86
C PRO A 68 11.22 1.12 -21.37
N GLY A 69 11.94 2.08 -20.78
CA GLY A 69 11.36 3.33 -20.26
C GLY A 69 10.50 3.18 -18.99
N THR A 70 10.30 1.97 -18.46
CA THR A 70 9.48 1.76 -17.26
C THR A 70 10.28 2.08 -15.99
N HIS A 71 9.63 2.77 -15.06
CA HIS A 71 10.18 3.04 -13.74
C HIS A 71 9.58 2.05 -12.73
N PRO A 72 10.39 1.49 -11.80
CA PRO A 72 9.87 0.69 -10.70
C PRO A 72 8.85 1.45 -9.84
N PRO A 73 7.84 0.77 -9.28
CA PRO A 73 7.67 -0.68 -9.35
C PRO A 73 6.96 -1.18 -10.62
N PHE A 74 7.33 -2.37 -11.05
CA PHE A 74 6.61 -3.16 -12.06
C PHE A 74 6.76 -4.66 -11.72
N LEU A 75 5.98 -5.50 -12.39
CA LEU A 75 5.89 -6.94 -12.14
C LEU A 75 6.10 -7.71 -13.44
N THR A 76 6.75 -8.86 -13.41
CA THR A 76 6.56 -9.90 -14.42
C THR A 76 5.68 -11.02 -13.86
N PHE A 77 4.74 -11.49 -14.66
CA PHE A 77 3.88 -12.62 -14.32
C PHE A 77 3.96 -13.62 -15.47
N ASN A 78 4.55 -14.79 -15.24
CA ASN A 78 4.85 -15.79 -16.27
C ASN A 78 5.60 -15.19 -17.48
N GLY A 79 6.54 -14.28 -17.22
CA GLY A 79 7.31 -13.56 -18.24
C GLY A 79 6.63 -12.31 -18.81
N ASP A 80 5.32 -12.10 -18.60
CA ASP A 80 4.61 -10.92 -19.09
C ASP A 80 4.80 -9.72 -18.15
N VAL A 81 5.32 -8.62 -18.70
CA VAL A 81 5.53 -7.39 -17.94
C VAL A 81 4.21 -6.67 -17.71
N LYS A 82 3.91 -6.39 -16.44
CA LYS A 82 2.80 -5.57 -15.97
C LYS A 82 3.34 -4.28 -15.37
N THR A 83 2.79 -3.16 -15.81
CA THR A 83 3.14 -1.81 -15.35
C THR A 83 1.91 -1.12 -14.79
N ASP A 84 2.09 0.02 -14.12
CA ASP A 84 1.07 0.73 -13.33
C ASP A 84 0.63 -0.06 -12.08
N VAL A 85 0.85 0.55 -10.92
CA VAL A 85 0.61 -0.07 -9.61
C VAL A 85 -0.85 -0.47 -9.42
N ASN A 86 -1.80 0.34 -9.90
CA ASN A 86 -3.21 0.04 -9.72
C ASN A 86 -3.64 -1.11 -10.64
N LYS A 87 -3.17 -1.11 -11.89
CA LYS A 87 -3.45 -2.21 -12.82
C LYS A 87 -2.83 -3.52 -12.37
N ILE A 88 -1.63 -3.49 -11.80
CA ILE A 88 -0.99 -4.68 -11.23
C ILE A 88 -1.82 -5.21 -10.05
N GLU A 89 -2.30 -4.34 -9.16
CA GLU A 89 -3.16 -4.75 -8.05
C GLU A 89 -4.46 -5.41 -8.54
N GLU A 90 -5.17 -4.76 -9.48
CA GLU A 90 -6.39 -5.30 -10.10
C GLU A 90 -6.12 -6.68 -10.71
N PHE A 91 -5.05 -6.78 -11.51
CA PHE A 91 -4.63 -8.03 -12.14
C PHE A 91 -4.32 -9.13 -11.12
N LEU A 92 -3.60 -8.82 -10.04
CA LEU A 92 -3.26 -9.80 -9.01
C LEU A 92 -4.50 -10.26 -8.22
N GLU A 93 -5.44 -9.36 -7.93
CA GLU A 93 -6.67 -9.73 -7.22
C GLU A 93 -7.60 -10.58 -8.09
N GLU A 94 -7.66 -10.31 -9.40
CA GLU A 94 -8.45 -11.09 -10.37
C GLU A 94 -7.83 -12.46 -10.68
N THR A 95 -6.50 -12.50 -10.85
CA THR A 95 -5.78 -13.71 -11.30
C THR A 95 -5.51 -14.68 -10.14
N LEU A 96 -5.21 -14.17 -8.95
CA LEU A 96 -4.95 -14.99 -7.76
C LEU A 96 -6.27 -15.21 -7.02
N THR A 97 -7.03 -16.18 -7.53
CA THR A 97 -8.43 -16.43 -7.15
C THR A 97 -8.60 -17.03 -5.75
N PRO A 98 -9.79 -16.84 -5.12
CA PRO A 98 -10.14 -17.37 -3.80
C PRO A 98 -9.99 -18.88 -3.60
N GLU A 99 -9.97 -19.67 -4.67
CA GLU A 99 -9.82 -21.13 -4.60
C GLU A 99 -8.44 -21.55 -4.05
N LYS A 100 -7.41 -20.74 -4.33
CA LYS A 100 -6.03 -21.01 -3.92
C LYS A 100 -5.42 -19.89 -3.07
N TYR A 101 -5.90 -18.66 -3.19
CA TYR A 101 -5.31 -17.48 -2.54
C TYR A 101 -6.39 -16.61 -1.89
N PRO A 102 -6.13 -15.98 -0.73
CA PRO A 102 -7.14 -15.17 -0.05
C PRO A 102 -7.59 -13.97 -0.90
N LYS A 103 -8.86 -13.61 -0.77
CA LYS A 103 -9.41 -12.37 -1.33
C LYS A 103 -8.98 -11.20 -0.45
N LEU A 104 -8.38 -10.17 -1.05
CA LEU A 104 -7.87 -9.01 -0.31
C LEU A 104 -8.69 -7.75 -0.52
N ALA A 105 -9.61 -7.73 -1.48
CA ALA A 105 -10.48 -6.58 -1.71
C ALA A 105 -11.33 -6.26 -0.47
N ALA A 106 -11.32 -4.98 -0.06
CA ALA A 106 -12.14 -4.50 1.04
C ALA A 106 -13.64 -4.67 0.74
N LYS A 107 -14.40 -5.04 1.76
CA LYS A 107 -15.86 -5.16 1.76
C LYS A 107 -16.52 -3.80 1.69
N HIS A 108 -16.01 -2.83 2.45
CA HIS A 108 -16.57 -1.48 2.47
C HIS A 108 -15.85 -0.58 1.46
N ARG A 109 -16.64 0.05 0.59
CA ARG A 109 -16.10 1.04 -0.36
C ARG A 109 -15.44 2.23 0.35
N GLU A 110 -15.91 2.57 1.55
CA GLU A 110 -15.34 3.66 2.34
C GLU A 110 -13.89 3.38 2.74
N SER A 111 -13.55 2.13 3.08
CA SER A 111 -12.19 1.67 3.42
C SER A 111 -11.18 2.02 2.32
N ASN A 112 -11.57 1.86 1.06
CA ASN A 112 -10.72 2.16 -0.11
C ASN A 112 -10.45 3.66 -0.29
N THR A 113 -11.29 4.53 0.28
CA THR A 113 -11.19 5.99 0.15
C THR A 113 -10.69 6.68 1.42
N ALA A 114 -10.70 5.97 2.55
CA ALA A 114 -10.20 6.47 3.83
C ALA A 114 -8.70 6.83 3.72
N GLY A 115 -8.36 8.07 4.07
CA GLY A 115 -6.97 8.54 4.08
C GLY A 115 -6.30 8.71 2.71
N ILE A 116 -7.01 8.55 1.59
CA ILE A 116 -6.42 8.58 0.22
C ILE A 116 -5.71 9.90 -0.10
N ASP A 117 -6.14 11.01 0.50
CA ASP A 117 -5.63 12.36 0.26
C ASP A 117 -4.55 12.81 1.28
N ILE A 118 -4.24 11.98 2.28
CA ILE A 118 -3.22 12.30 3.30
C ILE A 118 -1.86 12.49 2.65
N PHE A 119 -1.46 11.56 1.77
CA PHE A 119 -0.11 11.58 1.18
C PHE A 119 0.10 12.78 0.23
N SER A 120 -0.93 13.20 -0.50
CA SER A 120 -0.85 14.38 -1.37
C SER A 120 -0.77 15.67 -0.55
N LYS A 121 -1.56 15.79 0.53
CA LYS A 121 -1.50 16.91 1.48
C LYS A 121 -0.16 16.99 2.20
N PHE A 122 0.36 15.85 2.66
CA PHE A 122 1.69 15.75 3.25
C PHE A 122 2.78 16.16 2.25
N SER A 123 2.68 15.69 1.00
CA SER A 123 3.62 16.06 -0.06
C SER A 123 3.62 17.56 -0.35
N ALA A 124 2.45 18.19 -0.34
CA ALA A 124 2.32 19.64 -0.49
C ALA A 124 2.93 20.38 0.70
N TYR A 125 2.71 19.90 1.93
CA TYR A 125 3.27 20.48 3.15
C TYR A 125 4.80 20.41 3.18
N ILE A 126 5.39 19.23 2.96
CA ILE A 126 6.85 19.03 3.07
C ILE A 126 7.64 19.72 1.95
N LYS A 127 7.03 19.90 0.76
CA LYS A 127 7.66 20.60 -0.37
C LYS A 127 7.45 22.11 -0.32
N ASN A 128 6.64 22.63 0.60
CA ASN A 128 6.32 24.04 0.65
C ASN A 128 7.53 24.86 1.13
N THR A 129 7.87 25.89 0.36
CA THR A 129 8.96 26.82 0.68
C THR A 129 8.45 28.17 1.22
N LYS A 130 7.14 28.44 1.14
CA LYS A 130 6.53 29.72 1.51
C LYS A 130 5.92 29.65 2.91
N GLN A 131 6.56 30.30 3.89
CA GLN A 131 6.12 30.27 5.30
C GLN A 131 4.66 30.67 5.51
N GLN A 132 4.15 31.64 4.75
CA GLN A 132 2.75 32.10 4.81
C GLN A 132 1.71 30.99 4.51
N ASN A 133 2.10 29.95 3.76
CA ASN A 133 1.22 28.83 3.41
C ASN A 133 1.30 27.67 4.42
N ASN A 134 2.29 27.66 5.33
CA ASN A 134 2.54 26.54 6.24
C ASN A 134 1.30 26.23 7.09
N ALA A 135 0.72 27.24 7.73
CA ALA A 135 -0.44 27.06 8.61
C ALA A 135 -1.66 26.49 7.86
N ALA A 136 -1.89 26.90 6.62
CA ALA A 136 -2.98 26.36 5.81
C ALA A 136 -2.76 24.90 5.41
N LEU A 137 -1.52 24.56 5.00
CA LEU A 137 -1.15 23.20 4.60
C LEU A 137 -1.15 22.23 5.79
N GLU A 138 -0.64 22.66 6.94
CA GLU A 138 -0.65 21.89 8.19
C GLU A 138 -2.07 21.61 8.67
N ARG A 139 -2.95 22.63 8.64
CA ARG A 139 -4.39 22.43 8.92
C ARG A 139 -5.02 21.45 7.94
N GLY A 140 -4.68 21.54 6.65
CA GLY A 140 -5.15 20.60 5.64
C GLY A 140 -4.75 19.15 5.93
N LEU A 141 -3.48 18.92 6.25
CA LEU A 141 -2.96 17.60 6.63
C LEU A 141 -3.60 17.08 7.92
N THR A 142 -3.69 17.92 8.95
CA THR A 142 -4.31 17.56 10.24
C THR A 142 -5.78 17.20 10.06
N LYS A 143 -6.52 17.93 9.20
CA LYS A 143 -7.91 17.61 8.89
C LYS A 143 -8.05 16.25 8.18
N ALA A 144 -7.14 15.92 7.27
CA ALA A 144 -7.16 14.62 6.59
C ALA A 144 -6.80 13.47 7.53
N LEU A 145 -5.81 13.65 8.42
CA LEU A 145 -5.47 12.70 9.47
C LEU A 145 -6.65 12.51 10.44
N LYS A 146 -7.29 13.60 10.86
CA LYS A 146 -8.48 13.53 11.70
C LYS A 146 -9.62 12.77 11.03
N LYS A 147 -9.85 12.99 9.72
CA LYS A 147 -10.88 12.24 8.99
C LYS A 147 -10.62 10.73 8.98
N LEU A 148 -9.35 10.33 8.84
CA LEU A 148 -8.96 8.92 8.94
C LEU A 148 -9.15 8.39 10.37
N ASP A 149 -8.78 9.18 11.37
CA ASP A 149 -8.95 8.85 12.79
C ASP A 149 -10.43 8.67 13.17
N ASP A 150 -11.29 9.60 12.75
CA ASP A 150 -12.74 9.54 12.92
C ASP A 150 -13.30 8.28 12.24
N TYR A 151 -12.80 7.92 11.05
CA TYR A 151 -13.19 6.70 10.34
C TYR A 151 -12.78 5.44 11.11
N LEU A 152 -11.54 5.36 11.60
CA LEU A 152 -11.03 4.22 12.37
C LEU A 152 -11.73 4.08 13.73
N SER A 153 -12.20 5.18 14.33
CA SER A 153 -12.90 5.17 15.61
C SER A 153 -14.38 4.82 15.48
N THR A 154 -14.97 5.01 14.30
CA THR A 154 -16.39 4.73 14.02
C THR A 154 -16.58 3.23 13.74
N PRO A 155 -17.44 2.51 14.50
CA PRO A 155 -17.69 1.09 14.26
C PRO A 155 -18.21 0.79 12.85
N LEU A 156 -17.74 -0.31 12.25
CA LEU A 156 -18.28 -0.82 11.00
C LEU A 156 -19.65 -1.51 11.22
N PRO A 157 -20.51 -1.63 10.18
CA PRO A 157 -21.82 -2.26 10.31
C PRO A 157 -21.80 -3.65 10.95
N GLU A 158 -20.76 -4.45 10.73
CA GLU A 158 -20.59 -5.78 11.31
C GLU A 158 -20.25 -5.77 12.81
N GLU A 159 -19.71 -4.66 13.32
CA GLU A 159 -19.42 -4.47 14.75
C GLU A 159 -20.67 -3.99 15.52
N ILE A 160 -21.70 -3.52 14.81
CA ILE A 160 -22.94 -3.02 15.41
C ILE A 160 -23.87 -4.20 15.66
N ASP A 161 -23.71 -4.83 16.83
CA ASP A 161 -24.61 -5.90 17.27
C ASP A 161 -26.06 -5.37 17.37
N SER A 162 -26.98 -6.02 16.65
CA SER A 162 -28.42 -5.74 16.67
C SER A 162 -29.11 -5.96 18.03
N SER A 163 -28.38 -6.45 19.04
CA SER A 163 -28.89 -6.78 20.37
C SER A 163 -28.29 -5.95 21.52
N THR A 164 -27.33 -5.06 21.26
CA THR A 164 -26.70 -4.25 22.32
C THR A 164 -27.40 -2.89 22.46
N CYS A 165 -28.65 -2.91 22.95
CA CYS A 165 -29.30 -1.72 23.48
C CYS A 165 -28.73 -1.42 24.88
N GLY A 166 -27.58 -0.77 24.95
CA GLY A 166 -27.04 -0.27 26.23
C GLY A 166 -25.52 -0.38 26.37
N ASP A 167 -24.78 0.49 25.68
CA ASP A 167 -23.53 1.11 26.16
C ASP A 167 -23.06 2.10 25.08
N ASP A 168 -23.38 3.38 25.28
CA ASP A 168 -23.16 4.50 24.34
C ASP A 168 -21.68 4.92 24.18
N ASP A 169 -20.68 4.04 24.38
CA ASP A 169 -19.27 4.47 24.29
C ASP A 169 -18.25 3.35 24.04
N LYS A 170 -18.50 2.51 23.03
CA LYS A 170 -17.49 1.56 22.55
C LYS A 170 -17.12 1.93 21.12
N GLY A 171 -16.07 2.74 20.99
CA GLY A 171 -15.40 2.98 19.70
C GLY A 171 -15.02 1.65 19.03
N SER A 172 -14.77 1.71 17.71
CA SER A 172 -14.43 0.54 16.90
C SER A 172 -13.27 -0.26 17.51
N ARG A 173 -13.36 -1.59 17.43
CA ARG A 173 -12.34 -2.50 17.99
C ARG A 173 -11.49 -3.14 16.90
N ARG A 174 -11.79 -2.85 15.63
CA ARG A 174 -11.08 -3.38 14.47
C ARG A 174 -9.61 -3.01 14.47
N LYS A 175 -8.79 -3.91 13.93
CA LYS A 175 -7.32 -3.71 13.83
C LYS A 175 -6.89 -2.91 12.59
N PHE A 176 -7.63 -3.03 11.50
CA PHE A 176 -7.29 -2.48 10.18
C PHE A 176 -8.47 -1.71 9.57
N LEU A 177 -8.31 -1.16 8.36
CA LEU A 177 -9.30 -0.26 7.77
C LEU A 177 -10.70 -0.90 7.65
N ASP A 178 -10.76 -2.16 7.26
CA ASP A 178 -11.99 -2.86 6.89
C ASP A 178 -12.36 -4.02 7.84
N GLY A 179 -11.65 -4.15 8.98
CA GLY A 179 -11.87 -5.23 9.95
C GLY A 179 -10.58 -5.67 10.64
N ASP A 180 -10.51 -6.95 10.99
CA ASP A 180 -9.36 -7.53 11.72
C ASP A 180 -8.30 -8.15 10.81
N GLU A 181 -8.53 -8.18 9.50
CA GLU A 181 -7.60 -8.66 8.49
C GLU A 181 -7.15 -7.53 7.56
N LEU A 182 -5.93 -7.65 7.02
CA LEU A 182 -5.37 -6.68 6.09
C LEU A 182 -6.02 -6.81 4.72
N THR A 183 -6.38 -5.67 4.14
CA THR A 183 -6.99 -5.56 2.80
C THR A 183 -6.11 -4.77 1.83
N LEU A 184 -6.50 -4.72 0.55
CA LEU A 184 -5.87 -3.86 -0.45
C LEU A 184 -5.86 -2.37 -0.03
N ALA A 185 -6.87 -1.92 0.72
CA ALA A 185 -6.92 -0.56 1.26
C ALA A 185 -5.75 -0.30 2.21
N ASP A 186 -5.43 -1.27 3.08
CA ASP A 186 -4.33 -1.18 4.03
C ASP A 186 -2.98 -1.21 3.30
N CYS A 187 -2.81 -2.11 2.33
CA CYS A 187 -1.63 -2.17 1.46
C CYS A 187 -1.35 -0.84 0.75
N ASN A 188 -2.40 -0.09 0.38
CA ASN A 188 -2.27 1.20 -0.27
C ASN A 188 -1.93 2.34 0.72
N LEU A 189 -2.53 2.32 1.91
CA LEU A 189 -2.43 3.41 2.88
C LEU A 189 -1.23 3.29 3.82
N LEU A 190 -0.95 2.10 4.37
CA LEU A 190 0.08 1.88 5.38
C LEU A 190 1.49 2.30 4.93
N PRO A 191 1.96 1.96 3.73
CA PRO A 191 3.26 2.43 3.24
C PRO A 191 3.36 3.96 3.21
N LYS A 192 2.28 4.62 2.79
CA LYS A 192 2.22 6.09 2.72
C LYS A 192 2.23 6.70 4.10
N LEU A 193 1.42 6.18 5.03
CA LEU A 193 1.39 6.63 6.42
C LEU A 193 2.73 6.42 7.12
N HIS A 194 3.43 5.32 6.85
CA HIS A 194 4.77 5.08 7.38
C HIS A 194 5.76 6.15 6.91
N VAL A 195 5.75 6.51 5.62
CA VAL A 195 6.58 7.60 5.09
C VAL A 195 6.26 8.94 5.77
N VAL A 196 4.97 9.24 6.00
CA VAL A 196 4.54 10.43 6.74
C VAL A 196 5.09 10.41 8.16
N LYS A 197 4.92 9.30 8.88
CA LYS A 197 5.41 9.10 10.27
C LYS A 197 6.89 9.39 10.39
N VAL A 198 7.70 8.68 9.59
CA VAL A 198 9.16 8.74 9.69
C VAL A 198 9.65 10.15 9.37
N LYS A 199 9.12 10.78 8.32
CA LYS A 199 9.53 12.14 7.96
C LYS A 199 9.09 13.19 8.97
N MET A 200 7.98 12.99 9.65
CA MET A 200 7.51 13.90 10.70
C MET A 200 8.28 13.72 12.02
N LEU A 201 8.63 12.49 12.40
CA LEU A 201 9.37 12.19 13.63
C LEU A 201 10.87 12.52 13.53
N TYR A 202 11.44 12.43 12.33
CA TYR A 202 12.84 12.75 12.07
C TYR A 202 12.98 13.95 11.13
N PRO A 203 12.57 15.15 11.58
CA PRO A 203 12.71 16.37 10.77
C PRO A 203 14.19 16.73 10.56
N GLN A 204 15.13 16.16 11.32
CA GLN A 204 16.57 16.46 11.18
C GLN A 204 17.17 16.00 9.84
N VAL A 205 16.42 15.25 9.01
CA VAL A 205 16.82 14.88 7.63
C VAL A 205 16.33 15.91 6.59
N LEU A 206 15.49 16.89 6.98
CA LEU A 206 15.01 18.01 6.13
C LEU A 206 14.86 19.30 6.96
N PRO A 207 15.59 20.40 6.67
CA PRO A 207 15.55 21.57 7.53
C PRO A 207 14.19 22.31 7.42
N ARG A 208 13.30 22.13 8.41
CA ARG A 208 12.66 23.21 9.21
C ARG A 208 11.52 22.75 10.14
N SER A 209 11.68 23.18 11.40
CA SER A 209 10.68 23.71 12.37
C SER A 209 9.49 22.85 12.84
N SER A 210 9.63 22.39 14.09
CA SER A 210 8.65 22.44 15.19
C SER A 210 7.40 21.54 15.15
N SER A 211 7.54 20.38 15.80
CA SER A 211 6.57 19.73 16.70
C SER A 211 5.09 19.69 16.27
N ILE A 212 4.76 18.78 15.35
CA ILE A 212 3.38 18.38 15.11
C ILE A 212 2.99 17.31 16.15
N LYS A 213 2.12 17.66 17.10
CA LYS A 213 1.44 16.68 17.97
C LYS A 213 0.21 16.15 17.23
N GLY A 214 0.39 15.10 16.43
CA GLY A 214 -0.73 14.33 15.88
C GLY A 214 -1.38 13.43 16.95
N PRO A 215 -2.58 12.86 16.70
CA PRO A 215 -3.20 11.89 17.60
C PRO A 215 -2.23 10.73 17.85
N GLY A 216 -1.72 10.63 19.08
CA GLY A 216 -0.66 9.70 19.45
C GLY A 216 -1.08 8.23 19.35
N HIS A 217 -2.39 7.96 19.34
CA HIS A 217 -2.96 6.62 19.23
C HIS A 217 -2.96 6.07 17.80
N LEU A 218 -2.89 6.93 16.76
CA LEU A 218 -2.79 6.49 15.36
C LEU A 218 -1.48 5.75 15.03
N TRP A 219 -0.55 5.74 15.98
CA TRP A 219 0.82 5.27 15.82
C TRP A 219 1.19 4.07 16.71
N ARG A 220 0.23 3.60 17.52
CA ARG A 220 0.36 2.41 18.37
C ARG A 220 -0.02 1.15 17.61
#